data_AF-A0AAU4XW90-F1
#
_entry.id   AF-A0AAU4XW90-F1
#
_cell.length_a   1.000
_cell.length_b   1.000
_cell.length_c   1.000
_cell.angle_alpha   90.00
_cell.angle_beta   90.00
_cell.angle_gamma   90.00
#
_symmetry.space_group_name_H-M   'P 1'
#
loop_
_entity.id
_entity.type
_entity.pdbx_description
1 polymer ?
#
loop_
_entity_poly.entity_id
_entity_poly.type
_entity_poly.pdbx_seq_one_letter_code
_entity_poly.pdbx_strand_id
1 'polypeptide(L)'
;MPLSDHFRFGAHPDHGFVAAATANIPAHLADWFLLREQFEPVPETPGLYRLTHPQQDGVRRTRQAVLDLRRHGYEVQADYPLDPALTAGPPQPAVRIKLMERRNPIAQAAATRSPQRLTAPTATLPEFVPQTAAVPVGDRAQTAGKGRSR
;
A
#
# COMPACT_ATOMS: atom_id res chain seq x y z
N MET A 1 31.35 -9.55 -25.96
CA MET A 1 30.66 -10.37 -24.95
C MET A 1 29.19 -9.96 -25.00
N PRO A 2 28.26 -10.81 -25.47
CA PRO A 2 26.85 -10.49 -25.33
C PRO A 2 26.54 -10.37 -23.83
N LEU A 3 25.97 -9.24 -23.40
CA LEU A 3 25.54 -9.10 -22.01
C LEU A 3 24.50 -10.16 -21.72
N SER A 4 24.65 -10.88 -20.62
CA SER A 4 23.69 -11.87 -20.13
C SER A 4 22.49 -11.16 -19.51
N ASP A 5 21.80 -10.31 -20.27
CA ASP A 5 20.62 -9.64 -19.79
C ASP A 5 19.43 -10.60 -19.80
N HIS A 6 18.55 -10.48 -18.79
CA HIS A 6 17.33 -11.28 -18.62
C HIS A 6 16.11 -10.55 -19.18
N PHE A 7 16.11 -9.21 -19.06
CA PHE A 7 15.04 -8.35 -19.53
C PHE A 7 15.59 -7.10 -20.23
N ARG A 8 14.88 -6.65 -21.28
CA ARG A 8 15.12 -5.37 -21.95
C ARG A 8 13.86 -4.52 -21.93
N PHE A 9 13.97 -3.27 -21.53
CA PHE A 9 12.87 -2.31 -21.54
C PHE A 9 13.12 -1.20 -22.54
N GLY A 10 12.07 -0.84 -23.30
CA GLY A 10 12.19 0.19 -24.31
C GLY A 10 10.86 0.83 -24.70
N ALA A 11 10.94 1.77 -25.64
CA ALA A 11 9.76 2.33 -26.30
C ALA A 11 9.53 1.67 -27.66
N HIS A 12 8.28 1.34 -27.96
CA HIS A 12 7.82 0.78 -29.22
C HIS A 12 6.75 1.69 -29.84
N PRO A 13 6.83 2.01 -31.15
CA PRO A 13 5.90 2.94 -31.80
C PRO A 13 4.44 2.52 -31.65
N ASP A 14 4.14 1.22 -31.81
CA ASP A 14 2.76 0.72 -31.81
C ASP A 14 2.26 0.25 -30.43
N HIS A 15 3.17 0.05 -29.48
CA HIS A 15 2.87 -0.61 -28.20
C HIS A 15 3.22 0.24 -26.96
N GLY A 16 3.74 1.45 -27.17
CA GLY A 16 4.13 2.35 -26.08
C GLY A 16 5.39 1.84 -25.38
N PHE A 17 5.29 1.48 -24.10
CA PHE A 17 6.43 0.95 -23.35
C PHE A 17 6.39 -0.57 -23.38
N VAL A 18 7.52 -1.19 -23.74
CA VAL A 18 7.63 -2.63 -23.91
C VAL A 18 8.74 -3.21 -23.06
N ALA A 19 8.59 -4.50 -22.75
CA ALA A 19 9.59 -5.33 -22.11
C ALA A 19 9.79 -6.59 -22.96
N ALA A 20 11.05 -6.95 -23.23
CA ALA A 20 11.41 -8.19 -23.89
C ALA A 20 12.12 -9.11 -22.89
N ALA A 21 11.64 -10.34 -22.74
CA ALA A 21 12.34 -11.39 -22.02
C ALA A 21 13.36 -12.04 -22.95
N THR A 22 14.58 -12.25 -22.46
CA THR A 22 15.63 -12.93 -23.25
C THR A 22 15.59 -14.44 -23.02
N ALA A 23 16.40 -15.18 -23.78
CA ALA A 23 16.56 -16.62 -23.60
C ALA A 23 17.25 -17.00 -22.27
N ASN A 24 17.80 -16.05 -21.51
CA ASN A 24 18.50 -16.30 -20.26
C ASN A 24 17.56 -16.46 -19.05
N ILE A 25 16.25 -16.24 -19.23
CA ILE A 25 15.24 -16.43 -18.19
C ILE A 25 14.16 -17.43 -18.64
N PRO A 26 13.67 -18.33 -17.75
CA PRO A 26 12.53 -19.17 -18.08
C PRO A 26 11.29 -18.34 -18.43
N ALA A 27 10.61 -18.70 -19.53
CA ALA A 27 9.47 -17.95 -20.05
C ALA A 27 8.34 -17.76 -19.02
N HIS A 28 8.00 -18.80 -18.26
CA HIS A 28 6.96 -18.72 -17.22
C HIS A 28 7.31 -17.76 -16.09
N LEU A 29 8.62 -17.59 -15.80
CA LEU A 29 9.08 -16.67 -14.77
C LEU A 29 9.03 -15.24 -15.27
N ALA A 30 9.46 -15.01 -16.51
CA ALA A 30 9.30 -13.71 -17.16
C ALA A 30 7.83 -13.28 -17.20
N ASP A 31 6.93 -14.19 -17.59
CA ASP A 31 5.49 -13.95 -17.62
C ASP A 31 4.94 -13.55 -16.25
N TRP A 32 5.30 -14.31 -15.21
CA TRP A 32 4.89 -14.02 -13.84
C TRP A 32 5.34 -12.64 -13.34
N PHE A 33 6.59 -12.25 -13.59
CA PHE A 33 7.10 -10.94 -13.19
C PHE A 33 6.45 -9.81 -13.98
N LEU A 34 6.37 -9.95 -15.30
CA LEU A 34 5.89 -8.87 -16.17
C LEU A 34 4.38 -8.63 -16.00
N LEU A 35 3.57 -9.67 -15.82
CA LEU A 35 2.14 -9.52 -15.50
C LEU A 35 1.93 -8.74 -14.18
N ARG A 36 2.76 -8.99 -13.17
CA ARG A 36 2.72 -8.25 -11.89
C ARG A 36 3.10 -6.78 -12.06
N GLU A 37 4.03 -6.48 -12.95
CA GLU A 37 4.43 -5.12 -13.31
C GLU A 37 3.46 -4.43 -14.29
N GLN A 38 2.28 -5.04 -14.56
CA GLN A 38 1.25 -4.56 -15.49
C GLN A 38 1.72 -4.52 -16.95
N PHE A 39 2.62 -5.42 -17.30
CA PHE A 39 2.99 -5.72 -18.68
C PHE A 39 2.24 -6.98 -19.12
N GLU A 40 1.55 -6.87 -20.25
CA GLU A 40 0.79 -7.97 -20.85
C GLU A 40 1.53 -8.51 -22.08
N PRO A 41 1.47 -9.82 -22.33
CA PRO A 41 2.11 -10.41 -23.50
C PRO A 41 1.49 -9.86 -24.79
N VAL A 42 2.34 -9.61 -25.78
CA VAL A 42 1.92 -9.24 -27.14
C VAL A 42 1.61 -10.53 -27.90
N PRO A 43 0.35 -10.78 -28.32
CA PRO A 43 -0.03 -12.07 -28.94
C PRO A 43 0.77 -12.42 -30.19
N GLU A 44 1.19 -11.40 -30.93
CA GLU A 44 1.90 -11.54 -32.21
C GLU A 44 3.39 -11.84 -32.03
N THR A 45 3.97 -11.50 -30.87
CA THR A 45 5.42 -11.58 -30.63
C THR A 45 5.70 -12.25 -29.28
N PRO A 46 5.96 -13.58 -29.27
CA PRO A 46 6.30 -14.30 -28.06
C PRO A 46 7.52 -13.71 -27.35
N GLY A 47 7.43 -13.55 -26.03
CA GLY A 47 8.50 -12.96 -25.20
C GLY A 47 8.53 -11.42 -25.22
N LEU A 48 7.68 -10.77 -26.02
CA LEU A 48 7.46 -9.33 -25.96
C LEU A 48 6.21 -9.04 -25.15
N TYR A 49 6.32 -8.03 -24.30
CA TYR A 49 5.27 -7.58 -23.41
C TYR A 49 5.09 -6.07 -23.56
N ARG A 50 3.85 -5.60 -23.47
CA ARG A 50 3.50 -4.18 -23.52
C ARG A 50 2.87 -3.74 -22.21
N LEU A 51 3.15 -2.51 -21.81
CA LEU A 51 2.54 -1.90 -20.64
C LEU A 51 1.04 -1.67 -20.90
N THR A 52 0.13 -2.15 -20.04
CA THR A 52 -1.33 -2.11 -20.28
C THR A 52 -1.89 -0.69 -20.51
N HIS A 53 -1.37 0.29 -19.75
CA HIS A 53 -1.83 1.69 -19.82
C HIS A 53 -0.64 2.65 -19.94
N PRO A 54 -0.01 2.80 -21.12
CA PRO A 54 1.25 3.52 -21.26
C PRO A 54 1.11 5.03 -21.08
N GLN A 55 -0.07 5.60 -21.31
CA GLN A 55 -0.34 7.04 -21.12
C GLN A 55 -0.43 7.43 -19.64
N GLN A 56 -0.66 6.46 -18.75
CA GLN A 56 -0.79 6.69 -17.32
C GLN A 56 0.55 6.42 -16.64
N ASP A 57 1.39 7.46 -16.62
CA ASP A 57 2.70 7.43 -15.96
C ASP A 57 3.65 6.35 -16.50
N GLY A 58 3.56 6.03 -17.79
CA GLY A 58 4.28 4.91 -18.39
C GLY A 58 5.79 4.93 -18.17
N VAL A 59 6.43 6.10 -18.27
CA VAL A 59 7.87 6.26 -17.95
C VAL A 59 8.15 5.90 -16.49
N ARG A 60 7.36 6.43 -15.54
CA ARG A 60 7.58 6.18 -14.11
C ARG A 60 7.37 4.71 -13.77
N ARG A 61 6.32 4.08 -14.30
CA ARG A 61 6.04 2.66 -14.03
C ARG A 61 7.07 1.74 -14.67
N THR A 62 7.49 2.03 -15.90
CA THR A 62 8.53 1.25 -16.57
C THR A 62 9.86 1.36 -15.82
N ARG A 63 10.24 2.56 -15.36
CA ARG A 63 11.41 2.76 -14.49
C ARG A 63 11.29 2.00 -13.17
N GLN A 64 10.09 1.96 -12.59
CA GLN A 64 9.84 1.21 -11.36
C GLN A 64 10.01 -0.30 -11.59
N ALA A 65 9.46 -0.85 -12.67
CA ALA A 65 9.64 -2.25 -13.04
C ALA A 65 11.12 -2.61 -13.25
N VAL A 66 11.89 -1.74 -13.90
CA VAL A 66 13.35 -1.91 -14.06
C VAL A 66 14.04 -1.98 -12.68
N LEU A 67 13.71 -1.08 -11.75
CA LEU A 67 14.26 -1.11 -10.40
C LEU A 67 13.88 -2.38 -9.65
N ASP A 68 12.61 -2.78 -9.72
CA ASP A 68 12.10 -3.93 -8.98
C ASP A 68 12.77 -5.21 -9.49
N LEU A 69 12.90 -5.41 -10.80
CA LEU A 69 13.61 -6.56 -11.37
C LEU A 69 15.11 -6.57 -11.02
N ARG A 70 15.79 -5.42 -11.09
CA ARG A 70 17.21 -5.32 -10.65
C ARG A 70 17.35 -5.65 -9.16
N ARG A 71 16.38 -5.23 -8.33
CA ARG A 71 16.36 -5.54 -6.89
C ARG A 71 16.16 -7.03 -6.61
N HIS A 72 15.50 -7.76 -7.51
CA HIS A 72 15.40 -9.22 -7.46
C HIS A 72 16.66 -9.94 -8.00
N GLY A 73 17.70 -9.21 -8.40
CA GLY A 73 18.98 -9.76 -8.85
C GLY A 73 19.04 -10.06 -10.35
N TYR A 74 18.06 -9.62 -11.13
CA TYR A 74 18.10 -9.79 -12.58
C TYR A 74 18.93 -8.71 -13.27
N GLU A 75 19.66 -9.12 -14.29
CA GLU A 75 20.28 -8.19 -15.24
C GLU A 75 19.20 -7.61 -16.16
N VAL A 76 19.01 -6.29 -16.07
CA VAL A 76 17.99 -5.56 -16.82
C VAL A 76 18.63 -4.43 -17.59
N GLN A 77 18.43 -4.43 -18.90
CA GLN A 77 18.78 -3.33 -19.78
C GLN A 77 17.55 -2.47 -20.03
N ALA A 78 17.74 -1.14 -20.09
CA ALA A 78 16.66 -0.22 -20.39
C ALA A 78 17.18 0.88 -21.31
N ASP A 79 16.33 1.34 -22.24
CA ASP A 79 16.62 2.53 -23.03
C ASP A 79 16.92 3.72 -22.10
N TYR A 80 17.79 4.63 -22.56
CA TYR A 80 18.25 5.78 -21.77
C TYR A 80 17.18 6.52 -20.93
N PRO A 81 16.01 6.92 -21.48
CA PRO A 81 14.97 7.63 -20.70
C PRO A 81 14.29 6.75 -19.63
N LEU A 82 14.44 5.43 -19.73
CA LEU A 82 13.85 4.42 -18.88
C LEU A 82 14.85 3.82 -17.89
N ASP A 83 16.15 4.08 -18.04
CA ASP A 83 17.14 3.61 -17.09
C ASP A 83 17.22 4.56 -15.86
N PRO A 84 16.77 4.11 -14.68
CA PRO A 84 16.82 4.91 -13.46
C PRO A 84 18.25 5.14 -12.95
N ALA A 85 19.24 4.35 -13.38
CA ALA A 85 20.65 4.55 -13.03
C ALA A 85 21.30 5.65 -13.87
N LEU A 86 20.78 5.89 -15.09
CA LEU A 86 21.31 6.90 -16.02
C LEU A 86 20.54 8.22 -15.96
N THR A 87 19.25 8.18 -15.59
CA THR A 87 18.38 9.35 -15.55
C THR A 87 17.97 9.66 -14.10
N ALA A 88 18.21 10.88 -13.62
CA ALA A 88 17.68 11.31 -12.32
C ALA A 88 16.13 11.22 -12.30
N GLY A 89 15.55 10.80 -11.17
CA GLY A 89 14.10 10.74 -11.02
C GLY A 89 13.46 12.13 -11.06
N PRO A 90 12.20 12.29 -11.52
CA PRO A 90 11.49 13.56 -11.37
C PRO A 90 11.37 13.92 -9.88
N PRO A 91 11.38 15.23 -9.52
CA PRO A 91 11.26 15.65 -8.13
C PRO A 91 9.95 15.10 -7.55
N GLN A 92 10.06 14.33 -6.47
CA GLN A 92 8.88 13.82 -5.77
C GLN A 92 8.10 15.00 -5.20
N PRO A 93 6.78 15.11 -5.44
CA PRO A 93 5.98 16.13 -4.77
C PRO A 93 6.09 15.93 -3.25
N ALA A 94 6.36 17.02 -2.53
CA ALA A 94 6.68 17.09 -1.10
C ALA A 94 5.52 16.68 -0.15
N VAL A 95 4.69 15.72 -0.53
CA VAL A 95 3.52 15.25 0.23
C VAL A 95 3.93 14.65 1.58
N ARG A 96 5.16 14.10 1.68
CA ARG A 96 5.70 13.55 2.93
C ARG A 96 5.87 14.60 4.03
N ILE A 97 6.17 15.85 3.67
CA ILE A 97 6.42 16.95 4.62
C ILE A 97 5.11 17.37 5.31
N LYS A 98 4.00 17.46 4.56
CA LYS A 98 2.69 17.87 5.11
C LYS A 98 2.10 16.89 6.14
N LEU A 99 2.41 15.60 6.04
CA LEU A 99 1.97 14.59 7.03
C LEU A 99 2.75 14.72 8.35
N MET A 100 4.04 15.05 8.29
CA MET A 100 4.87 15.26 9.48
C MET A 100 4.48 16.55 10.21
N GLU A 101 4.16 17.62 9.48
CA GLU A 101 3.68 18.89 10.05
C GLU A 101 2.36 18.74 10.83
N ARG A 102 1.43 17.88 10.36
CA ARG A 102 0.15 17.62 11.07
C ARG A 102 0.30 16.80 12.36
N ARG A 103 1.38 16.03 12.53
CA ARG A 103 1.59 15.17 13.71
C ARG A 103 2.19 15.92 14.90
N ASN A 104 2.91 17.00 14.65
CA ASN A 104 3.54 17.82 15.68
C ASN A 104 2.54 18.49 16.65
N PRO A 105 1.40 19.08 16.20
CA PRO A 105 0.43 19.69 17.12
C PRO A 105 -0.33 18.68 18.00
N ILE A 106 -0.52 17.43 17.53
CA ILE A 106 -1.24 16.39 18.29
C ILE A 106 -0.42 15.93 19.50
N ALA A 107 0.91 15.80 19.35
CA ALA A 107 1.80 15.45 20.46
C ALA A 107 1.89 16.57 21.51
N GLN A 108 1.84 17.84 21.07
CA GLN A 108 1.89 18.99 21.97
C GLN A 108 0.61 19.14 22.81
N ALA A 109 -0.56 18.81 22.25
CA ALA A 109 -1.84 18.84 22.97
C ALA A 109 -1.92 17.80 24.11
N ALA A 110 -1.17 16.70 24.03
CA ALA A 110 -1.09 15.69 25.10
C ALA A 110 -0.13 16.07 26.24
N ALA A 111 0.80 17.00 26.01
CA ALA A 111 1.80 17.41 26.99
C ALA A 111 1.29 18.50 27.95
N THR A 112 0.29 19.30 27.56
CA THR A 112 -0.30 20.34 28.42
C THR A 112 -1.47 19.79 29.24
N ARG A 113 -1.16 18.99 30.26
CA ARG A 113 -2.14 18.54 31.27
C ARG A 113 -2.48 19.72 32.20
N SER A 114 -3.74 20.15 32.14
CA SER A 114 -4.35 21.23 32.94
C SER A 114 -4.21 21.01 34.46
N PRO A 115 -3.78 22.01 35.27
CA PRO A 115 -3.77 21.92 36.72
C PRO A 115 -5.15 22.29 37.29
N GLN A 116 -6.08 21.34 37.30
CA GLN A 116 -7.32 21.48 38.07
C GLN A 116 -7.49 20.27 38.97
N ARG A 117 -6.75 20.25 40.08
CA ARG A 117 -7.12 19.45 41.26
C ARG A 117 -7.69 20.41 42.30
N LEU A 118 -9.01 20.54 42.23
CA LEU A 118 -9.88 21.18 43.21
C LEU A 118 -9.60 20.62 44.62
N THR A 119 -9.32 21.53 45.55
CA THR A 119 -9.43 21.33 47.00
C THR A 119 -10.85 20.92 47.36
N ALA A 120 -11.00 19.76 48.00
CA ALA A 120 -12.26 19.22 48.49
C ALA A 120 -12.69 19.89 49.81
N PRO A 121 -13.98 20.25 49.98
CA PRO A 121 -14.58 20.46 51.29
C PRO A 121 -15.33 19.20 51.77
N THR A 122 -15.01 18.79 52.99
CA THR A 122 -15.59 17.73 53.82
C THR A 122 -17.09 17.92 54.08
N ALA A 123 -17.90 16.88 53.89
CA ALA A 123 -19.23 16.75 54.51
C ALA A 123 -19.60 15.26 54.73
N THR A 124 -19.51 14.88 56.01
CA THR A 124 -20.16 13.87 56.85
C THR A 124 -21.06 12.75 56.25
N LEU A 125 -20.79 11.52 56.70
CA LEU A 125 -21.54 10.25 56.55
C LEU A 125 -22.99 10.30 57.09
N PRO A 126 -23.87 9.36 56.67
CA PRO A 126 -24.18 8.29 57.62
C PRO A 126 -24.08 6.87 57.04
N GLU A 127 -23.79 5.98 57.98
CA GLU A 127 -23.52 4.55 57.91
C GLU A 127 -24.83 3.77 58.06
N PHE A 128 -25.14 2.84 57.14
CA PHE A 128 -25.98 1.69 57.46
C PHE A 128 -25.78 0.55 56.43
N VAL A 129 -25.27 -0.58 56.92
CA VAL A 129 -25.32 -1.94 56.35
C VAL A 129 -25.95 -2.81 57.45
N PRO A 130 -26.40 -4.08 57.27
CA PRO A 130 -26.52 -4.93 56.08
C PRO A 130 -27.84 -5.77 56.07
N GLN A 131 -27.91 -6.82 55.22
CA GLN A 131 -28.64 -8.12 55.36
C GLN A 131 -29.69 -8.42 54.27
N THR A 132 -29.99 -9.63 53.79
CA THR A 132 -29.38 -10.98 53.71
C THR A 132 -30.38 -11.80 52.88
N ALA A 133 -29.92 -12.68 51.96
CA ALA A 133 -30.68 -13.78 51.31
C ALA A 133 -31.87 -13.38 50.40
N ALA A 134 -32.26 -14.07 49.32
CA ALA A 134 -31.95 -15.38 48.78
C ALA A 134 -32.16 -15.35 47.25
N VAL A 135 -31.37 -16.12 46.50
CA VAL A 135 -31.66 -16.60 45.14
C VAL A 135 -32.43 -17.93 45.36
N PRO A 136 -33.50 -18.34 44.63
CA PRO A 136 -33.33 -18.67 43.21
C PRO A 136 -34.57 -18.74 42.28
N VAL A 137 -34.24 -18.91 40.98
CA VAL A 137 -34.86 -19.82 40.00
C VAL A 137 -36.17 -19.46 39.30
N GLY A 138 -36.07 -19.53 37.97
CA GLY A 138 -37.15 -19.84 37.01
C GLY A 138 -37.99 -18.62 36.62
N ASP A 139 -38.42 -18.40 35.39
CA ASP A 139 -38.57 -19.33 34.27
C ASP A 139 -38.52 -18.58 32.93
N ARG A 140 -38.26 -19.39 31.92
CA ARG A 140 -38.20 -19.25 30.47
C ARG A 140 -39.29 -18.40 29.77
N ALA A 141 -38.93 -18.01 28.55
CA ALA A 141 -39.76 -17.94 27.31
C ALA A 141 -40.08 -16.52 26.77
N GLN A 142 -39.55 -16.17 25.59
CA GLN A 142 -40.25 -16.14 24.28
C GLN A 142 -41.05 -14.83 24.08
N THR A 143 -41.09 -14.09 22.96
CA THR A 143 -40.83 -14.35 21.54
C THR A 143 -40.77 -13.02 20.76
N ALA A 144 -40.18 -13.13 19.58
CA ALA A 144 -40.24 -12.26 18.40
C ALA A 144 -41.45 -11.32 18.23
N GLY A 145 -41.18 -10.10 17.74
CA GLY A 145 -42.17 -9.16 17.21
C GLY A 145 -41.54 -8.17 16.24
N LYS A 146 -41.62 -8.49 14.95
CA LYS A 146 -41.16 -7.71 13.80
C LYS A 146 -42.20 -6.62 13.49
N GLY A 147 -41.81 -5.34 13.50
CA GLY A 147 -42.66 -4.21 13.11
C GLY A 147 -41.95 -3.29 12.12
N ARG A 148 -42.38 -3.32 10.87
CA ARG A 148 -41.88 -2.51 9.74
C ARG A 148 -43.04 -1.61 9.34
N SER A 149 -42.94 -0.31 9.55
CA SER A 149 -43.92 0.67 9.06
C SER A 149 -43.26 1.69 8.15
N ARG A 150 -43.96 1.92 7.05
CA ARG A 150 -43.74 2.93 6.01
C ARG A 150 -43.97 4.34 6.52
#